data_AF-A0A225UIZ4-F1
#
_entry.id   AF-A0A225UIZ4-F1
#
_cell.length_a   1.000
_cell.length_b   1.000
_cell.length_c   1.000
_cell.angle_alpha   90.00
_cell.angle_beta   90.00
_cell.angle_gamma   90.00
#
_symmetry.space_group_name_H-M   'P 1'
#
loop_
_entity.id
_entity.type
_entity.pdbx_description
1 polymer ?
#
loop_
_entity_poly.entity_id
_entity_poly.type
_entity_poly.pdbx_seq_one_letter_code
_entity_poly.pdbx_strand_id
1 'polypeptide(L)' 'MGEIVATTSTSSCWFALNAADIAVIDALGCPTTNPGAASAVCIRLRGSKTNQTGASVTRMLGRSGHPLLCPVL' A
#
# COMPACT_ATOMS: atom_id res chain seq x y z
N MET A 1 12.90 2.52 0.89
CA MET A 1 11.98 3.38 0.11
C MET A 1 11.24 2.49 -0.86
N GLY A 2 9.92 2.64 -0.97
CA GLY A 2 9.10 1.88 -1.92
C GLY A 2 8.59 2.80 -3.03
N GLU A 3 8.40 2.28 -4.23
CA GLU A 3 7.91 3.03 -5.39
C GLU A 3 6.67 2.35 -5.97
N ILE A 4 5.80 3.16 -6.57
CA ILE A 4 4.66 2.67 -7.35
C ILE A 4 4.69 3.31 -8.74
N VAL A 5 4.33 2.52 -9.75
CA VAL A 5 4.18 2.98 -11.12
C VAL A 5 2.71 3.14 -11.47
N ALA A 6 2.36 4.29 -12.04
CA ALA A 6 1.09 4.47 -12.73
C ALA A 6 1.30 4.18 -14.21
N THR A 7 0.64 3.16 -14.74
CA THR A 7 0.69 2.75 -16.15
C THR A 7 -0.61 3.16 -16.85
N THR A 8 -0.50 3.87 -17.97
CA THR A 8 -1.57 4.06 -18.95
C THR A 8 -1.26 3.23 -20.19
N SER A 9 -2.13 3.25 -21.21
CA SER A 9 -1.87 2.56 -22.47
C SER A 9 -0.64 3.12 -23.23
N THR A 10 -0.18 4.33 -22.91
CA THR A 10 0.85 5.04 -23.67
C THR A 10 2.00 5.60 -22.81
N SER A 11 1.89 5.60 -21.48
CA SER A 11 2.92 6.17 -20.61
C SER A 11 2.95 5.53 -19.22
N SER A 12 4.12 5.60 -18.59
CA SER A 12 4.35 5.16 -17.21
C SER A 12 5.04 6.26 -16.42
N CYS A 13 4.60 6.50 -15.19
CA CYS A 13 5.24 7.45 -14.28
C CYS A 13 5.51 6.78 -12.92
N TRP A 14 6.71 7.00 -12.40
CA TRP A 14 7.15 6.48 -11.10
C TRP A 14 6.90 7.51 -10.01
N PHE A 15 6.38 7.05 -8.89
CA PHE A 15 6.14 7.88 -7.71
C PHE A 15 6.74 7.23 -6.47
N ALA A 16 7.55 7.98 -5.73
CA ALA A 16 8.07 7.56 -4.44
C ALA A 16 6.96 7.55 -3.38
N LEU A 17 6.83 6.45 -2.63
CA LEU A 17 5.92 6.36 -1.48
C LEU A 17 6.59 6.94 -0.23
N ASN A 18 5.90 7.82 0.48
CA ASN A 18 6.33 8.29 1.79
C ASN A 18 5.83 7.36 2.89
N ALA A 19 6.47 7.38 4.06
CA ALA A 19 6.00 6.63 5.23
C ALA A 19 4.55 7.00 5.60
N ALA A 20 4.15 8.26 5.44
CA ALA A 20 2.78 8.74 5.69
C ALA A 20 1.73 8.23 4.66
N ASP A 21 2.18 7.59 3.58
CA ASP A 21 1.31 6.96 2.58
C ASP A 21 1.06 5.48 2.90
N ILE A 22 1.79 4.89 3.87
CA ILE A 22 1.75 3.47 4.22
C ILE A 22 1.24 3.31 5.66
N ALA A 23 0.30 2.39 5.87
CA ALA A 23 -0.13 1.95 7.18
C ALA A 23 -0.13 0.42 7.24
N VAL A 24 0.44 -0.15 8.30
CA VAL A 24 0.29 -1.56 8.62
C VAL A 24 -0.85 -1.67 9.63
N ILE A 25 -1.83 -2.52 9.34
CA ILE A 25 -3.02 -2.69 10.19
C ILE A 25 -3.13 -4.13 10.69
N ASP A 26 -3.66 -4.28 11.90
CA ASP A 26 -4.00 -5.58 12.49
C ASP A 26 -5.36 -6.09 11.99
N ALA A 27 -5.79 -7.24 12.50
CA ALA A 27 -7.06 -7.87 12.12
C ALA A 27 -8.30 -7.08 12.57
N LEU A 28 -8.14 -6.11 13.49
CA LEU A 28 -9.20 -5.20 13.94
C LEU A 28 -9.24 -3.92 13.10
N GLY A 29 -8.31 -3.77 12.13
CA GLY A 29 -8.16 -2.57 11.32
C GLY A 29 -7.41 -1.44 12.02
N CYS A 30 -6.79 -1.71 13.17
CA CYS A 30 -6.02 -0.72 13.92
C CYS A 30 -4.57 -0.66 13.40
N PRO A 31 -3.96 0.54 13.30
CA PRO A 31 -2.55 0.65 12.98
C PRO A 31 -1.67 -0.11 13.97
N THR A 32 -0.71 -0.86 13.48
CA THR A 32 0.22 -1.63 14.31
C THR A 32 1.64 -1.54 13.79
N THR A 33 2.61 -1.51 14.70
CA THR A 33 4.03 -1.67 14.39
C THR A 33 4.53 -3.07 14.74
N ASN A 34 3.66 -3.94 15.26
CA ASN A 34 4.01 -5.32 15.60
C ASN A 34 3.83 -6.22 14.36
N PRO A 35 4.92 -6.79 13.82
CA PRO A 35 4.85 -7.67 12.66
C PRO A 35 3.95 -8.90 12.85
N GLY A 36 4.00 -9.49 14.05
CA GLY A 36 3.20 -10.68 14.36
C GLY A 36 1.69 -10.43 14.29
N ALA A 37 1.28 -9.21 14.63
CA ALA A 37 -0.12 -8.77 14.63
C ALA A 37 -0.59 -8.21 13.28
N ALA A 38 0.32 -7.98 12.34
CA ALA A 38 -0.01 -7.39 11.06
C ALA A 38 -0.89 -8.33 10.22
N SER A 39 -2.00 -7.77 9.72
CA SER A 39 -2.99 -8.46 8.89
C SER A 39 -3.01 -7.90 7.46
N ALA A 40 -2.77 -6.60 7.29
CA ALA A 40 -2.65 -6.00 5.97
C ALA A 40 -1.73 -4.77 5.97
N VAL A 41 -1.24 -4.44 4.77
CA VAL A 41 -0.59 -3.16 4.49
C VAL A 41 -1.51 -2.34 3.58
N CYS A 42 -1.78 -1.11 3.98
CA CYS A 42 -2.57 -0.16 3.22
C CYS A 42 -1.65 0.92 2.65
N ILE A 43 -1.79 1.19 1.35
CA ILE A 43 -1.12 2.28 0.65
C ILE A 43 -2.19 3.28 0.24
N ARG A 44 -2.16 4.49 0.82
CA ARG A 44 -3.08 5.58 0.50
C ARG A 44 -2.42 6.56 -0.46
N LEU A 45 -2.73 6.43 -1.75
CA LEU A 45 -2.23 7.31 -2.80
C LEU A 45 -2.97 8.65 -2.74
N ARG A 46 -2.25 9.77 -2.82
CA ARG A 46 -2.80 11.14 -2.79
C ARG A 46 -2.14 12.01 -3.86
N GLY A 47 -2.84 13.09 -4.24
CA GLY A 47 -2.33 14.08 -5.19
C GLY A 47 -1.99 13.45 -6.54
N SER A 48 -0.84 13.81 -7.10
CA SER A 48 -0.38 13.33 -8.42
C SER A 48 -0.15 11.82 -8.51
N LYS A 49 -0.12 11.10 -7.37
CA LYS A 49 -0.01 9.62 -7.35
C LYS A 49 -1.32 8.91 -7.65
N THR A 50 -2.44 9.63 -7.69
CA THR A 50 -3.75 9.05 -7.99
C THR A 50 -3.90 8.94 -9.50
N ASN A 51 -4.20 7.74 -10.01
CA ASN A 51 -4.51 7.53 -11.42
C ASN A 51 -5.97 7.89 -11.77
N GLN A 52 -6.73 8.47 -10.84
CA GLN A 52 -8.15 8.82 -10.98
C GLN A 52 -8.40 10.25 -10.47
N THR A 53 -7.98 11.24 -11.25
CA THR A 53 -8.47 12.63 -11.14
C THR A 53 -8.40 13.27 -9.74
N GLY A 54 -7.42 12.90 -8.91
CA GLY A 54 -7.16 13.50 -7.60
C GLY A 54 -7.88 12.85 -6.41
N ALA A 55 -8.77 11.88 -6.64
CA ALA A 55 -9.40 11.12 -5.56
C ALA A 55 -8.38 10.16 -4.94
N SER A 56 -8.22 10.20 -3.61
CA SER A 56 -7.28 9.29 -2.94
C SER A 56 -7.72 7.85 -3.12
N VAL A 57 -6.83 7.00 -3.62
CA VAL A 57 -7.08 5.57 -3.78
C VAL A 57 -6.30 4.81 -2.72
N THR A 58 -7.00 3.98 -1.94
CA THR A 58 -6.37 3.05 -1.00
C THR A 58 -6.20 1.70 -1.68
N ARG A 59 -4.96 1.20 -1.74
CA ARG A 59 -4.67 -0.18 -2.15
C ARG A 59 -4.27 -0.98 -0.91
N MET A 60 -4.87 -2.15 -0.73
CA MET A 60 -4.64 -3.00 0.44
C MET A 60 -4.03 -4.32 -0.01
N LEU A 61 -2.92 -4.70 0.63
CA LEU A 61 -2.29 -6.00 0.50
C LEU A 61 -2.51 -6.78 1.79
N GLY A 62 -3.36 -7.80 1.74
CA GLY A 62 -3.61 -8.68 2.87
C GLY A 62 -2.51 -9.72 3.06
N ARG A 63 -2.35 -10.19 4.29
CA ARG A 63 -1.51 -11.33 4.62
C ARG A 63 -2.12 -12.59 4.01
N SER A 64 -1.35 -13.34 3.24
CA SER A 64 -1.87 -14.50 2.51
C SER A 64 -2.14 -15.72 3.40
N GLY A 65 -1.70 -15.69 4.67
CA GLY A 65 -1.67 -16.87 5.54
C GLY A 65 -0.61 -17.91 5.14
N HIS A 66 0.02 -17.75 3.98
CA HIS A 66 1.08 -18.62 3.49
C HIS A 66 2.45 -17.97 3.74
N PRO A 67 3.39 -18.65 4.43
CA PRO A 67 4.67 -18.06 4.85
C PRO A 67 5.50 -17.43 3.73
N LEU A 68 5.31 -17.90 2.50
CA LEU A 68 6.12 -17.52 1.33
C LEU A 68 5.42 -16.62 0.30
N LEU A 69 4.09 -16.44 0.37
CA LEU A 69 3.36 -15.81 -0.76
C LEU A 69 3.14 -14.31 -0.58
N CYS A 70 2.90 -13.84 0.65
CA CYS A 70 2.78 -12.43 0.98
C CYS A 70 3.18 -12.29 2.46
N PRO A 71 4.47 -12.20 2.77
CA PRO A 71 4.91 -11.86 4.10
C PRO A 71 4.48 -10.42 4.37
N VAL A 72 3.28 -10.25 4.91
CA VAL A 72 3.01 -9.16 5.84
C VAL A 72 3.75 -9.59 7.11
N LEU A 73 5.07 -9.38 7.08
CA LEU A 73 5.91 -9.35 8.28
C LEU A 73 5.56 -8.03 8.95
#